data_AF-A0A7H0K0N9-F1
#
_entry.id   AF-A0A7H0K0N9-F1
#
_cell.length_a   1.000
_cell.length_b   1.000
_cell.length_c   1.000
_cell.angle_alpha   90.00
_cell.angle_beta   90.00
_cell.angle_gamma   90.00
#
_symmetry.space_group_name_H-M   'P 1'
#
loop_
_entity.id
_entity.type
_entity.pdbx_description
1 polymer ?
#
loop_
_entity_poly.entity_id
_entity_poly.type
_entity_poly.pdbx_seq_one_letter_code
_entity_poly.pdbx_strand_id
1 'polypeptide(L)'
;MKHSEWLTTTTGDSVRNVAITIGVAPRTLATQLEKEHLSPENVIKIAEAYEAHPVGALVATEYLDTKWAEGIDPEMAVRELTDEQLANEILRRLRDVRGDHDAFHTPVADLDARRSNTPNSDVDPLPYAANQRPLEPEEGDDDYGPGA
;
A
#
# COMPACT_ATOMS: atom_id res chain seq x y z
N MET A 1 15.06 17.35 16.80
CA MET A 1 14.59 18.37 15.82
C MET A 1 13.77 19.42 16.56
N LYS A 2 13.66 20.66 16.06
CA LYS A 2 12.71 21.63 16.63
C LYS A 2 11.26 21.14 16.46
N HIS A 3 10.41 21.44 17.44
CA HIS A 3 9.02 20.96 17.42
C HIS A 3 8.19 21.68 16.36
N SER A 4 8.50 22.95 16.08
CA SER A 4 7.89 23.70 14.98
C SER A 4 8.24 23.11 13.61
N GLU A 5 9.51 22.72 13.42
CA GLU A 5 10.01 22.09 12.20
C GLU A 5 9.36 20.72 11.95
N TRP A 6 9.29 19.90 13.00
CA TRP A 6 8.59 18.62 12.96
C TRP A 6 7.12 18.80 12.54
N LEU A 7 6.42 19.78 13.13
CA LEU A 7 5.03 20.05 12.81
C LEU A 7 4.85 20.44 11.34
N THR A 8 5.72 21.32 10.81
CA THR A 8 5.67 21.74 9.39
C THR A 8 5.98 20.62 8.40
N THR A 9 6.77 19.61 8.83
CA THR A 9 7.05 18.42 8.01
C THR A 9 5.88 17.44 8.05
N THR A 10 5.16 17.38 9.18
CA THR A 10 4.03 16.47 9.39
C THR A 10 2.76 16.97 8.71
N THR A 11 2.54 18.29 8.64
CA THR A 11 1.32 18.86 8.06
C THR A 11 1.53 20.25 7.47
N GLY A 12 0.77 20.56 6.41
CA GLY A 12 0.66 21.90 5.83
C GLY A 12 -0.44 22.76 6.48
N ASP A 13 -1.16 22.23 7.46
CA ASP A 13 -2.25 22.94 8.13
C ASP A 13 -1.76 24.07 9.04
N SER A 14 -2.61 25.08 9.20
CA SER A 14 -2.34 26.13 10.19
C SER A 14 -2.35 25.56 11.61
N VAL A 15 -1.51 26.12 12.50
CA VAL A 15 -1.48 25.76 13.93
C VAL A 15 -2.86 25.78 14.58
N ARG A 16 -3.73 26.72 14.17
CA ARG A 16 -5.11 26.80 14.65
C ARG A 16 -5.93 25.58 14.24
N ASN A 17 -5.83 25.13 12.98
CA ASN A 17 -6.55 23.96 12.50
C ASN A 17 -6.04 22.70 13.21
N VAL A 18 -4.72 22.54 13.31
CA VAL A 18 -4.10 21.43 14.07
C VAL A 18 -4.66 21.37 15.49
N ALA A 19 -4.71 22.50 16.19
CA ALA A 19 -5.23 22.56 17.55
C ALA A 19 -6.70 22.12 17.65
N ILE A 20 -7.54 22.55 16.71
CA ILE A 20 -8.95 22.15 16.64
C ILE A 20 -9.05 20.63 16.38
N THR A 21 -8.28 20.10 15.44
CA THR A 21 -8.26 18.67 15.08
C THR A 21 -7.93 17.79 16.28
N ILE A 22 -6.95 18.18 17.09
CA ILE A 22 -6.52 17.41 18.26
C ILE A 22 -7.28 17.76 19.56
N GLY A 23 -8.28 18.65 19.48
CA GLY A 23 -9.11 19.03 20.64
C GLY A 23 -8.39 19.88 21.69
N VAL A 24 -7.40 20.67 21.30
CA VAL A 24 -6.63 21.56 22.19
C VAL A 24 -6.93 23.03 21.86
N ALA A 25 -6.92 23.90 22.88
CA ALA A 25 -7.11 25.33 22.65
C ALA A 25 -5.99 25.89 21.73
N PRO A 26 -6.30 26.62 20.64
CA PRO A 26 -5.29 27.13 19.70
C PRO A 26 -4.17 27.94 20.35
N ARG A 27 -4.49 28.72 21.38
CA ARG A 27 -3.50 29.49 22.13
C ARG A 27 -2.51 28.60 22.89
N THR A 28 -2.97 27.48 23.43
CA THR A 28 -2.11 26.52 24.13
C THR A 28 -1.10 25.90 23.17
N LEU A 29 -1.56 25.42 22.02
CA LEU A 29 -0.68 24.82 21.02
C LEU A 29 0.32 25.84 20.46
N ALA A 30 -0.14 27.06 20.14
CA ALA A 30 0.73 28.14 19.69
C ALA A 30 1.83 28.48 20.71
N THR A 31 1.48 28.62 21.99
CA THR A 31 2.47 28.90 23.05
C THR A 31 3.46 27.74 23.26
N GLN A 32 3.04 26.49 23.07
CA GLN A 32 3.95 25.35 23.10
C GLN A 32 4.95 25.37 21.93
N LEU A 33 4.49 25.71 20.73
CA LEU A 33 5.34 25.85 19.54
C LEU A 33 6.32 27.02 19.67
N GLU A 34 5.88 28.17 20.18
CA GLU A 34 6.75 29.32 20.46
C GLU A 34 7.90 28.97 21.42
N LYS A 35 7.65 28.02 22.33
CA LYS A 35 8.64 27.50 23.29
C LYS A 35 9.44 26.32 22.75
N GLU A 36 9.19 25.89 21.52
CA GLU A 36 9.75 24.67 20.92
C GLU A 36 9.56 23.43 21.80
N HIS A 37 8.40 23.34 22.45
CA HIS A 37 8.08 22.28 23.40
C HIS A 37 6.59 21.95 23.42
N LEU A 38 6.16 21.12 22.47
CA LEU A 38 4.86 20.44 22.44
C LEU A 38 4.84 19.33 23.48
N SER A 39 3.79 19.23 24.30
CA SER A 39 3.68 18.10 25.22
C SER A 39 3.69 16.76 24.46
N PRO A 40 4.26 15.67 25.03
CA PRO A 40 4.26 14.36 24.38
C PRO A 40 2.87 13.88 23.97
N GLU A 41 1.86 14.18 24.80
CA GLU A 41 0.45 13.90 24.51
C GLU A 41 -0.03 14.59 23.22
N ASN A 42 0.35 15.87 23.03
CA ASN A 42 -0.02 16.61 21.83
C ASN A 42 0.75 16.10 20.60
N VAL A 43 2.01 15.71 20.77
CA VAL A 43 2.80 15.08 19.69
C VAL A 43 2.12 13.80 19.21
N ILE A 44 1.68 12.94 20.11
CA ILE A 44 0.96 11.70 19.78
C ILE A 44 -0.36 12.00 19.08
N LYS A 45 -1.20 12.88 19.64
CA LYS A 45 -2.49 13.25 19.05
C LYS A 45 -2.35 13.84 17.64
N ILE A 46 -1.31 14.65 17.41
CA ILE A 46 -1.00 15.21 16.09
C ILE A 46 -0.56 14.10 15.15
N ALA A 47 0.35 13.21 15.58
CA ALA A 47 0.81 12.10 14.76
C ALA A 47 -0.36 11.22 14.30
N GLU A 48 -1.25 10.85 15.22
CA GLU A 48 -2.45 10.06 14.91
C GLU A 48 -3.41 10.79 13.95
N ALA A 49 -3.62 12.10 14.13
CA ALA A 49 -4.53 12.88 13.31
C ALA A 49 -4.05 13.08 11.85
N TYR A 50 -2.74 13.05 11.63
CA TYR A 50 -2.11 13.27 10.31
C TYR A 50 -1.43 12.01 9.78
N GLU A 51 -1.82 10.82 10.26
CA GLU A 51 -1.33 9.52 9.80
C GLU A 51 0.21 9.36 9.88
N ALA A 52 0.87 10.08 10.78
CA ALA A 52 2.27 9.89 11.09
C ALA A 52 2.45 8.88 12.22
N HIS A 53 3.54 8.11 12.19
CA HIS A 53 3.78 7.09 13.21
C HIS A 53 4.10 7.74 14.58
N PRO A 54 3.32 7.51 15.66
CA PRO A 54 3.49 8.21 16.93
C PRO A 54 4.86 8.00 17.59
N VAL A 55 5.44 6.82 17.46
CA VAL A 55 6.79 6.55 17.99
C VAL A 55 7.86 7.33 17.22
N GLY A 56 7.72 7.41 15.89
CA GLY A 56 8.62 8.20 15.05
C GLY A 56 8.54 9.69 15.39
N ALA A 57 7.34 10.19 15.64
CA ALA A 57 7.12 11.56 16.12
C ALA A 57 7.79 11.83 17.47
N LEU A 58 7.67 10.92 18.44
CA LEU A 58 8.33 11.04 19.75
C LEU A 58 9.86 11.01 19.64
N VAL A 59 10.42 10.26 18.69
CA VAL A 59 11.85 10.30 18.40
C VAL A 59 12.27 11.63 17.77
N ALA A 60 11.54 12.09 16.75
CA ALA A 60 11.86 13.35 16.06
C ALA A 60 11.84 14.56 17.01
N THR A 61 10.91 14.54 17.95
CA THR A 61 10.71 15.56 19.00
C THR A 61 11.59 15.35 20.25
N GLU A 62 12.51 14.36 20.23
CA GLU A 62 13.49 14.05 21.29
C GLU A 62 12.89 13.58 22.63
N TYR A 63 11.62 13.13 22.63
CA TYR A 63 11.00 12.46 23.78
C TYR A 63 11.39 11.00 23.92
N LEU A 64 11.86 10.37 22.83
CA LEU A 64 12.31 8.99 22.81
C LEU A 64 13.66 8.89 22.10
N ASP A 65 14.61 8.16 22.69
CA ASP A 65 15.88 7.83 22.03
C ASP A 65 15.62 6.80 20.91
N THR A 66 16.28 6.97 19.76
CA THR A 66 16.11 6.11 18.58
C THR A 66 16.29 4.63 18.91
N LYS A 67 17.19 4.28 19.83
CA LYS A 67 17.44 2.89 20.25
C LYS A 67 16.22 2.19 20.85
N TRP A 68 15.25 2.95 21.36
CA TRP A 68 14.00 2.43 21.91
C TRP A 68 12.86 2.40 20.89
N ALA A 69 13.05 3.04 19.73
CA ALA A 69 12.10 3.07 18.62
C ALA A 69 12.44 2.06 17.51
N GLU A 70 13.69 1.57 17.48
CA GLU A 70 14.13 0.47 16.62
C GLU A 70 13.15 -0.72 16.76
N GLY A 71 12.44 -1.03 15.67
CA GLY A 71 11.49 -2.13 15.58
C GLY A 71 10.00 -1.80 15.72
N ILE A 72 9.61 -0.54 15.98
CA ILE A 72 8.18 -0.19 16.21
C ILE A 72 7.54 0.53 15.02
N ASP A 73 8.28 1.27 14.18
CA ASP A 73 7.73 1.88 12.95
C ASP A 73 7.83 0.89 11.77
N PRO A 74 6.71 0.32 11.29
CA PRO A 74 6.73 -0.71 10.26
C PRO A 74 7.25 -0.19 8.91
N GLU A 75 7.00 1.08 8.57
CA GLU A 75 7.43 1.63 7.29
C GLU A 75 8.91 1.96 7.29
N MET A 76 9.42 2.54 8.38
CA MET A 76 10.85 2.73 8.58
C MET A 76 11.58 1.38 8.65
N ALA A 77 11.02 0.40 9.37
CA ALA A 77 11.58 -0.94 9.45
C ALA A 77 11.67 -1.61 8.06
N VAL A 78 10.69 -1.38 7.18
CA VAL A 78 10.74 -1.87 5.80
C VAL A 78 11.79 -1.16 4.95
N ARG A 79 11.98 0.16 5.13
CA ARG A 79 12.99 0.93 4.36
C ARG A 79 14.43 0.59 4.72
N GLU A 80 14.67 0.18 5.97
CA GLU A 80 16.00 -0.22 6.46
C GLU A 80 16.36 -1.68 6.11
N LEU A 81 15.40 -2.48 5.62
CA LEU A 81 15.66 -3.85 5.17
C LEU A 81 16.43 -3.82 3.84
N THR A 82 17.43 -4.69 3.71
CA THR A 82 18.04 -4.95 2.40
C THR A 82 17.05 -5.67 1.49
N ASP A 83 17.24 -5.57 0.17
CA ASP A 83 16.44 -6.31 -0.82
C ASP A 83 16.41 -7.82 -0.53
N GLU A 84 17.52 -8.38 -0.05
CA GLU A 84 17.62 -9.79 0.34
C GLU A 84 16.76 -10.10 1.57
N GLN A 85 16.78 -9.25 2.59
CA GLN A 85 15.95 -9.43 3.78
C GLN A 85 14.46 -9.27 3.46
N LEU A 86 14.11 -8.32 2.59
CA LEU A 86 12.75 -8.11 2.11
C LEU A 86 12.26 -9.32 1.28
N ALA A 87 13.07 -9.81 0.35
CA ALA A 87 12.75 -11.00 -0.44
C ALA A 87 12.57 -12.24 0.44
N ASN A 88 13.41 -12.42 1.46
CA ASN A 88 13.28 -13.51 2.42
C ASN A 88 12.02 -13.39 3.27
N GLU A 89 11.64 -12.19 3.70
CA GLU A 89 10.39 -11.97 4.44
C GLU A 89 9.16 -12.24 3.57
N ILE A 90 9.17 -11.79 2.31
CA ILE A 90 8.11 -12.11 1.35
C ILE A 90 8.02 -13.61 1.13
N LEU A 91 9.15 -14.28 0.88
CA LEU A 91 9.19 -15.73 0.70
C LEU A 91 8.72 -16.48 1.95
N ARG A 92 9.08 -16.01 3.14
CA ARG A 92 8.59 -16.55 4.40
C ARG A 92 7.08 -16.39 4.52
N ARG A 93 6.52 -15.21 4.22
CA ARG A 93 5.06 -14.96 4.23
C ARG A 93 4.31 -15.80 3.19
N LEU A 94 4.90 -16.03 2.03
CA LEU A 94 4.35 -16.92 1.01
C LEU A 94 4.35 -18.39 1.46
N ARG A 95 5.27 -18.78 2.35
CA ARG A 95 5.36 -20.14 2.91
C ARG A 95 4.55 -20.31 4.19
N ASP A 96 4.38 -19.25 4.97
CA ASP A 96 3.61 -19.25 6.21
C ASP A 96 2.12 -19.07 5.91
N VAL A 97 1.30 -19.99 6.41
CA VAL A 97 -0.17 -20.11 6.19
C VAL A 97 -0.98 -18.87 6.63
N ARG A 98 -0.37 -17.82 7.20
CA ARG A 98 -1.07 -16.56 7.51
C ARG A 98 -1.49 -15.77 6.27
N GLY A 99 -0.89 -16.05 5.10
CA GLY A 99 -1.34 -15.57 3.80
C GLY A 99 -1.79 -16.73 2.92
N ASP A 100 -2.82 -17.46 3.34
CA ASP A 100 -3.37 -18.56 2.55
C ASP A 100 -3.92 -18.02 1.22
N HIS A 101 -3.15 -18.24 0.15
CA HIS A 101 -3.53 -17.93 -1.20
C HIS A 101 -3.64 -19.25 -1.95
N ASP A 102 -4.88 -19.67 -2.16
CA ASP A 102 -5.25 -20.87 -2.91
C ASP A 102 -4.51 -20.97 -4.27
N ALA A 103 -4.19 -19.83 -4.88
CA ALA A 103 -3.41 -19.74 -6.12
C ALA A 103 -1.97 -20.28 -6.02
N PHE A 104 -1.34 -20.33 -4.84
CA PHE A 104 0.01 -20.88 -4.64
C PHE A 104 -0.01 -22.37 -4.23
N HIS A 105 -1.17 -22.92 -3.94
CA HIS A 105 -1.36 -24.33 -3.59
C HIS A 105 -2.06 -25.13 -4.69
N THR A 106 -2.70 -24.44 -5.64
CA THR A 106 -3.32 -25.03 -6.83
C THR A 106 -2.23 -25.40 -7.85
N PRO A 107 -2.15 -26.66 -8.31
CA PRO A 107 -1.28 -27.04 -9.43
C PRO A 107 -1.53 -26.13 -10.64
N VAL A 108 -0.48 -25.77 -11.36
CA VAL A 108 -0.59 -24.84 -12.51
C VAL A 108 -1.64 -25.31 -13.52
N ALA A 109 -1.77 -26.62 -13.72
CA ALA A 109 -2.78 -27.23 -14.59
C ALA A 109 -4.23 -26.91 -14.19
N ASP A 110 -4.50 -26.73 -12.89
CA ASP A 110 -5.83 -26.42 -12.36
C ASP A 110 -6.12 -24.90 -12.36
N LEU A 111 -5.09 -24.05 -12.51
CA LEU A 111 -5.25 -22.60 -12.70
C LEU A 111 -5.78 -22.27 -14.10
N ASP A 112 -5.34 -23.01 -15.12
CA ASP A 112 -5.83 -22.84 -16.50
C ASP A 112 -7.33 -23.16 -16.61
N ALA A 113 -7.81 -24.15 -15.85
CA ALA A 113 -9.24 -24.49 -15.77
C ALA A 113 -10.09 -23.39 -15.10
N ARG A 114 -9.49 -22.53 -14.25
CA ARG A 114 -10.19 -21.40 -13.64
C ARG A 114 -10.25 -20.20 -14.58
N ARG A 115 -9.20 -19.96 -15.36
CA ARG A 115 -9.19 -18.93 -16.41
C ARG A 115 -10.20 -19.21 -17.51
N SER A 116 -10.39 -20.48 -17.86
CA SER A 116 -11.38 -20.88 -18.88
C SER A 116 -12.84 -20.78 -18.43
N ASN A 117 -13.09 -20.61 -17.12
CA ASN A 117 -14.44 -20.55 -16.56
C ASN A 117 -14.87 -19.13 -16.11
N THR A 118 -14.03 -18.11 -16.33
CA THR A 118 -14.47 -16.71 -16.25
C THR A 118 -15.30 -16.44 -17.50
N PRO A 119 -16.61 -16.13 -17.39
CA PRO A 119 -17.34 -15.63 -18.54
C PRO A 119 -16.64 -14.36 -18.97
N ASN A 120 -16.14 -14.36 -20.21
CA ASN A 120 -15.45 -13.29 -20.90
C ASN A 120 -15.90 -11.92 -20.38
N SER A 121 -15.17 -11.35 -19.41
CA SER A 121 -15.41 -9.97 -19.01
C SER A 121 -15.20 -9.13 -20.25
N ASP A 122 -16.09 -8.19 -20.54
CA ASP A 122 -16.16 -7.36 -21.74
C ASP A 122 -14.84 -6.64 -22.08
N VAL A 123 -13.85 -7.38 -22.57
CA VAL A 123 -12.66 -6.84 -23.20
C VAL A 123 -12.96 -6.85 -24.68
N ASP A 124 -13.24 -5.68 -25.24
CA ASP A 124 -13.36 -5.51 -26.69
C ASP A 124 -12.14 -6.16 -27.36
N PRO A 125 -12.35 -7.17 -28.23
CA PRO A 125 -11.23 -7.82 -28.90
C PRO A 125 -10.54 -6.79 -29.79
N LEU A 126 -9.26 -6.51 -29.50
CA LEU A 126 -8.41 -5.74 -30.39
C LEU A 126 -8.41 -6.42 -31.76
N PRO A 127 -8.47 -5.66 -32.88
CA PRO A 127 -8.73 -6.19 -34.22
C PRO A 127 -7.70 -7.21 -34.73
N TYR A 128 -6.57 -7.35 -34.05
CA TYR A 128 -5.47 -8.27 -34.41
C TYR A 128 -5.12 -9.25 -33.29
N ALA A 129 -5.97 -9.40 -32.26
CA ALA A 129 -5.77 -10.42 -31.25
C ALA A 129 -6.11 -11.80 -31.83
N ALA A 130 -5.18 -12.76 -31.70
CA ALA A 130 -5.45 -14.14 -32.05
C ALA A 130 -6.59 -14.68 -31.19
N ASN A 131 -7.74 -14.96 -31.82
CA ASN A 131 -8.85 -15.64 -31.18
C ASN A 131 -8.78 -17.15 -31.52
N GLN A 132 -9.36 -17.99 -30.67
CA GLN A 132 -9.43 -19.44 -30.91
C GLN A 132 -10.67 -19.83 -31.72
N ARG A 133 -11.27 -18.89 -32.46
CA ARG A 133 -12.42 -19.24 -33.30
C ARG A 133 -11.90 -20.07 -34.48
N PRO A 134 -12.62 -21.13 -34.87
CA PRO A 134 -12.31 -21.82 -36.12
C PRO A 134 -12.25 -20.80 -37.26
N LEU A 135 -11.24 -20.91 -38.13
CA LEU A 135 -11.16 -20.07 -39.32
C LEU A 135 -12.47 -20.27 -40.10
N GLU A 136 -13.18 -19.17 -40.39
CA GLU A 136 -14.31 -19.24 -41.31
C GLU A 136 -13.78 -19.66 -42.69
N PRO A 137 -14.39 -20.67 -43.34
CA PRO A 137 -13.97 -21.07 -44.68
C PRO A 137 -14.17 -19.90 -45.64
N GLU A 138 -13.19 -19.66 -46.51
CA GLU A 138 -13.31 -18.60 -47.52
C GLU A 138 -14.31 -19.01 -48.62
N GLU A 139 -14.92 -18.01 -49.29
CA GLU A 139 -15.80 -18.26 -50.43
C GLU A 139 -15.05 -19.04 -51.52
N GLY A 140 -15.41 -20.31 -51.71
CA GLY A 140 -14.81 -21.22 -52.69
C GLY A 140 -14.21 -22.51 -52.13
N ASP A 141 -14.19 -22.70 -50.81
CA ASP A 141 -13.74 -23.94 -50.13
C ASP A 141 -14.85 -24.98 -49.93
N ASP A 142 -16.07 -24.73 -50.41
CA ASP A 142 -17.14 -25.72 -50.41
C ASP A 142 -17.07 -26.65 -51.64
N ASP A 143 -16.58 -27.87 -51.40
CA ASP A 143 -16.56 -29.01 -52.33
C ASP A 143 -17.98 -29.45 -52.77
N TYR A 144 -18.74 -28.59 -53.45
CA TYR A 144 -19.92 -28.99 -54.21
C TYR A 144 -19.46 -29.84 -55.41
N GLY A 145 -19.36 -31.15 -55.18
CA GLY A 145 -19.15 -32.13 -56.24
C GLY A 145 -20.19 -32.01 -57.35
N PRO A 146 -19.84 -32.36 -58.60
CA PRO A 146 -20.70 -32.12 -59.77
C PRO A 146 -22.02 -32.90 -59.60
N GLY A 147 -23.12 -32.16 -59.58
CA GLY A 147 -24.46 -32.71 -59.41
C GLY A 147 -24.90 -33.60 -60.59
N ALA A 148 -25.54 -34.71 -60.21
CA ALA A 148 -26.38 -35.64 -60.98
C ALA A 148 -25.79 -36.32 -62.23
#